data_AF-A0A259P7N8-F1
#
_entry.id   AF-A0A259P7N8-F1
#
_cell.length_a   1.000
_cell.length_b   1.000
_cell.length_c   1.000
_cell.angle_alpha   90.00
_cell.angle_beta   90.00
_cell.angle_gamma   90.00
#
_symmetry.space_group_name_H-M   'P 1'
#
loop_
_entity.id
_entity.type
_entity.pdbx_description
1 polymer ?
#
loop_
_entity_poly.entity_id
_entity_poly.type
_entity_poly.pdbx_seq_one_letter_code
_entity_poly.pdbx_strand_id
1 'polypeptide(L)' 'QQGYLQRTSRGRMATRLAYEHFGLTPPSSSASPEI' A
#
# COMPACT_ATOMS: atom_id res chain seq x y z
N GLN A 1 -9.10 -12.89 1.18
CA GLN A 1 -7.91 -12.16 0.66
C GLN A 1 -7.64 -11.00 1.60
N GLN A 2 -6.49 -10.96 2.29
CA GLN A 2 -6.23 -10.12 3.48
C GLN A 2 -5.99 -8.61 3.18
N GLY A 3 -6.30 -8.09 1.98
CA GLY A 3 -6.21 -6.65 1.72
C GLY A 3 -4.79 -6.04 1.67
N TYR A 4 -3.73 -6.83 1.46
CA TYR A 4 -2.34 -6.36 1.42
C TYR A 4 -1.97 -5.51 0.19
N LEU A 5 -2.70 -5.64 -0.91
CA LEU A 5 -2.43 -4.91 -2.16
C LEU A 5 -3.66 -4.15 -2.61
N GLN A 6 -3.51 -2.84 -2.82
CA GLN A 6 -4.50 -1.97 -3.42
C GLN A 6 -4.24 -1.81 -4.91
N ARG A 7 -5.30 -1.80 -5.72
CA ARG A 7 -5.21 -1.52 -7.16
C ARG A 7 -5.09 0.00 -7.38
N THR A 8 -4.20 0.38 -8.28
CA THR A 8 -4.02 1.76 -8.75
C THR A 8 -3.89 1.78 -10.26
N SER A 9 -4.04 2.94 -10.90
CA SER A 9 -3.85 3.13 -12.35
C SER A 9 -2.46 2.67 -12.83
N ARG A 10 -1.46 2.64 -11.93
CA ARG A 10 -0.08 2.21 -12.19
C ARG A 10 0.21 0.76 -11.78
N GLY A 11 -0.78 0.03 -11.27
CA GLY A 11 -0.62 -1.40 -10.93
C GLY A 11 -1.15 -1.78 -9.55
N ARG A 12 -0.27 -2.33 -8.71
CA ARG A 12 -0.59 -2.76 -7.35
C ARG A 12 0.32 -2.04 -6.37
N MET A 13 -0.27 -1.53 -5.29
CA MET A 13 0.43 -0.82 -4.24
C MET A 13 0.25 -1.55 -2.91
N ALA A 14 1.31 -1.66 -2.11
CA ALA A 14 1.23 -2.23 -0.77
C ALA A 14 0.40 -1.33 0.15
N THR A 15 -0.57 -1.92 0.85
CA THR A 15 -1.36 -1.21 1.86
C THR A 15 -0.60 -1.15 3.17
N ARG A 16 -1.02 -0.25 4.06
CA ARG A 16 -0.48 -0.16 5.42
C ARG A 16 -0.45 -1.51 6.14
N LEU A 17 -1.48 -2.33 5.95
CA LEU A 17 -1.59 -3.67 6.53
C LEU A 17 -0.46 -4.60 6.06
N ALA A 18 0.00 -4.46 4.81
CA ALA A 18 1.16 -5.22 4.31
C ALA A 18 2.44 -4.76 5.00
N TYR A 19 2.65 -3.43 5.09
CA TYR A 19 3.81 -2.88 5.78
C TYR A 19 3.88 -3.34 7.24
N GLU A 20 2.76 -3.30 7.97
CA GLU A 20 2.68 -3.76 9.36
C GLU A 20 2.93 -5.27 9.50
N HIS A 21 2.32 -6.08 8.63
CA HIS A 21 2.50 -7.54 8.67
C HIS A 21 3.95 -7.97 8.38
N PHE A 22 4.64 -7.24 7.49
CA PHE A 22 6.03 -7.53 7.14
C PHE A 22 7.05 -6.74 7.97
N GLY A 23 6.61 -5.93 8.93
CA GLY A 23 7.50 -5.11 9.77
C GLY A 23 8.30 -4.06 8.99
N LEU A 24 7.76 -3.58 7.86
CA LEU A 24 8.38 -2.59 6.99
C LEU A 24 7.85 -1.20 7.30
N THR A 25 8.72 -0.18 7.24
CA THR A 25 8.30 1.22 7.40
C THR A 25 7.51 1.66 6.15
N PRO A 26 6.24 2.08 6.29
CA PRO A 26 5.49 2.60 5.16
C PRO A 26 6.10 3.94 4.69
N PRO A 27 6.08 4.23 3.38
CA PRO A 27 6.54 5.52 2.88
C PRO A 27 5.65 6.64 3.46
N SER A 28 6.27 7.71 3.98
CA SER A 28 5.57 8.86 4.54
C SER A 28 4.68 9.51 3.49
N SER A 29 3.37 9.22 3.54
CA SER A 29 2.25 9.94 2.92
C SER A 29 2.54 10.73 1.64
N SER A 30 3.14 10.10 0.63
CA SER A 30 3.09 10.59 -0.75
C SER A 30 2.75 9.47 -1.72
N ALA A 31 1.89 8.58 -1.25
CA ALA A 31 1.27 7.59 -2.10
C ALA A 31 -0.22 7.49 -1.72
N SER A 32 -0.83 8.67 -1.65
CA SER A 32 -2.28 8.83 -1.73
C SER A 32 -2.65 9.04 -3.21
N PRO A 33 -3.83 8.55 -3.61
CA PRO A 33 -4.11 8.09 -4.96
C PRO A 33 -4.37 9.26 -5.92
N GLU A 34 -3.87 9.10 -7.14
CA GLU A 34 -4.33 9.84 -8.32
C GLU A 34 -5.78 9.43 -8.59
N ILE A 35 -6.72 10.34 -8.26
CA ILE A 35 -8.08 10.37 -8.82
C ILE A 35 -8.03 11.21 -10.08
#